data_AF-M0G3E7-F1
#
_entry.id   AF-M0G3E7-F1
#
_cell.length_a   1.000
_cell.length_b   1.000
_cell.length_c   1.000
_cell.angle_alpha   90.00
_cell.angle_beta   90.00
_cell.angle_gamma   90.00
#
_symmetry.space_group_name_H-M   'P 1'
#
loop_
_entity.id
_entity.type
_entity.pdbx_description
1 polymer ?
#
loop_
_entity_poly.entity_id
_entity_poly.type
_entity_poly.pdbx_seq_one_letter_code
_entity_poly.pdbx_strand_id
1 'polypeptide(L)'
;MPTLTDRGDAPPIDDAPPQSFDDFDGLLAATTLLQNPRLAREYVYLCYYGPATIQDLIEELDIARATAYDDVERLERLGVVDRDESTRPHQLTAEPFAFVDGREVAITPTLLHAVALTEFDDDAEYFHNRYGVGRLVRAVRAAAAYYAGKLTQRMAAEEMDVQPVEGMAIIYAVRPVLEAGREHDPYFEQLISSDPDELEFDGE
;
A
#
# COMPACT_ATOMS: atom_id res chain seq x y z
N MET A 1 32.75 -19.76 -46.89
CA MET A 1 33.05 -20.66 -45.75
C MET A 1 32.99 -19.82 -44.48
N PRO A 2 32.17 -20.20 -43.48
CA PRO A 2 31.68 -19.35 -42.39
C PRO A 2 32.37 -19.61 -41.02
N THR A 3 32.08 -18.75 -40.02
CA THR A 3 31.74 -19.00 -38.59
C THR A 3 31.57 -17.61 -37.93
N LEU A 4 30.42 -17.10 -37.46
CA LEU A 4 29.29 -17.55 -36.60
C LEU A 4 29.51 -17.32 -35.09
N THR A 5 28.92 -16.24 -34.57
CA THR A 5 28.32 -16.03 -33.24
C THR A 5 27.68 -14.63 -33.32
N ASP A 6 26.38 -14.42 -33.57
CA ASP A 6 25.16 -14.72 -32.78
C ASP A 6 25.31 -14.46 -31.28
N ARG A 7 24.66 -13.41 -30.76
CA ARG A 7 23.46 -13.50 -29.91
C ARG A 7 23.14 -12.15 -29.25
N GLY A 8 21.89 -11.71 -29.38
CA GLY A 8 21.18 -10.98 -28.34
C GLY A 8 21.18 -9.47 -28.43
N ASP A 9 20.37 -8.94 -29.34
CA ASP A 9 19.70 -7.65 -29.19
C ASP A 9 18.74 -7.76 -27.98
N ALA A 10 19.04 -7.05 -26.89
CA ALA A 10 18.09 -6.79 -25.82
C ALA A 10 17.87 -5.28 -25.83
N PRO A 11 16.62 -4.79 -25.87
CA PRO A 11 16.38 -3.36 -25.77
C PRO A 11 16.90 -2.88 -24.40
N PRO A 12 17.39 -1.64 -24.30
CA PRO A 12 17.74 -1.07 -23.01
C PRO A 12 16.48 -1.10 -22.14
N ILE A 13 16.60 -1.72 -20.98
CA ILE A 13 15.63 -1.59 -19.91
C ILE A 13 15.61 -0.08 -19.61
N ASP A 14 14.43 0.50 -19.73
CA ASP A 14 14.19 1.91 -19.46
C ASP A 14 14.57 2.16 -17.99
N ASP A 15 15.77 2.70 -17.75
CA ASP A 15 16.11 3.41 -16.51
C ASP A 15 15.31 4.74 -16.51
N ALA A 16 13.99 4.62 -16.60
CA ALA A 16 13.12 5.73 -16.29
C ALA A 16 13.43 6.09 -14.83
N PRO A 17 13.92 7.31 -14.53
CA PRO A 17 13.97 7.74 -13.14
C PRO A 17 12.57 7.56 -12.56
N PRO A 18 12.41 7.20 -11.27
CA PRO A 18 11.09 7.18 -10.66
C PRO A 18 10.42 8.49 -11.04
N GLN A 19 9.26 8.40 -11.70
CA GLN A 19 8.56 9.59 -12.17
C GLN A 19 8.48 10.52 -10.96
N SER A 20 9.17 11.67 -11.02
CA SER A 20 8.95 12.68 -10.00
C SER A 20 7.57 13.23 -10.34
N PHE A 21 6.55 12.63 -9.74
CA PHE A 21 5.41 13.42 -9.29
C PHE A 21 6.02 14.71 -8.75
N ASP A 22 5.70 15.86 -9.34
CA ASP A 22 6.13 17.14 -8.77
C ASP A 22 5.82 17.05 -7.27
N ASP A 23 6.74 17.48 -6.39
CA ASP A 23 6.62 17.27 -4.93
C ASP A 23 5.20 17.59 -4.40
N PHE A 24 4.52 18.54 -5.06
CA PHE A 24 3.14 18.91 -4.79
C PHE A 24 2.09 17.86 -5.21
N ASP A 25 2.16 17.31 -6.43
CA ASP A 25 1.19 16.33 -6.93
C ASP A 25 1.32 15.00 -6.18
N GLY A 26 2.56 14.57 -5.90
CA GLY A 26 2.83 13.39 -5.08
C GLY A 26 2.33 13.57 -3.64
N LEU A 27 2.54 14.75 -3.05
CA LEU A 27 1.99 15.10 -1.75
C LEU A 27 0.45 15.14 -1.77
N LEU A 28 -0.16 15.70 -2.81
CA LEU A 28 -1.62 15.77 -2.96
C LEU A 28 -2.23 14.37 -3.08
N ALA A 29 -1.64 13.50 -3.91
CA ALA A 29 -2.05 12.12 -4.04
C ALA A 29 -1.93 11.37 -2.70
N ALA A 30 -0.76 11.43 -2.06
CA ALA A 30 -0.50 10.78 -0.79
C ALA A 30 -1.46 11.24 0.31
N THR A 31 -1.65 12.55 0.47
CA THR A 31 -2.57 13.10 1.47
C THR A 31 -4.03 12.80 1.17
N THR A 32 -4.44 12.80 -0.10
CA THR A 32 -5.80 12.44 -0.50
C THR A 32 -6.09 10.98 -0.17
N LEU A 33 -5.18 10.05 -0.52
CA LEU A 33 -5.37 8.63 -0.26
C LEU A 33 -5.38 8.34 1.25
N LEU A 34 -4.49 8.96 2.03
CA LEU A 34 -4.47 8.85 3.50
C LEU A 34 -5.78 9.29 4.17
N GLN A 35 -6.52 10.22 3.55
CA GLN A 35 -7.76 10.77 4.10
C GLN A 35 -9.02 10.08 3.57
N ASN A 36 -8.89 9.19 2.58
CA ASN A 36 -10.02 8.54 1.92
C ASN A 36 -9.78 7.02 1.88
N PRO A 37 -10.09 6.29 2.97
CA PRO A 37 -9.88 4.84 3.05
C PRO A 37 -10.42 4.04 1.87
N ARG A 38 -11.63 4.34 1.40
CA ARG A 38 -12.20 3.72 0.20
C ARG A 38 -11.35 3.96 -1.06
N LEU A 39 -10.89 5.19 -1.29
CA LEU A 39 -10.05 5.52 -2.44
C LEU A 39 -8.67 4.85 -2.35
N ALA A 40 -8.12 4.76 -1.14
CA ALA A 40 -6.91 4.00 -0.87
C ALA A 40 -7.08 2.50 -1.16
N ARG A 41 -8.24 1.92 -0.85
CA ARG A 41 -8.57 0.52 -1.13
C ARG A 41 -8.48 0.19 -2.62
N GLU A 42 -9.10 1.02 -3.47
CA GLU A 42 -9.05 0.85 -4.92
C GLU A 42 -7.63 1.03 -5.47
N TYR A 43 -6.90 2.06 -5.02
CA TYR A 43 -5.51 2.27 -5.41
C TYR A 43 -4.60 1.09 -5.05
N VAL A 44 -4.70 0.59 -3.82
CA VAL A 44 -3.90 -0.54 -3.33
C VAL A 44 -4.25 -1.82 -4.09
N TYR A 45 -5.53 -2.08 -4.36
CA TYR A 45 -5.93 -3.23 -5.16
C TYR A 45 -5.27 -3.20 -6.53
N LEU A 46 -5.26 -2.04 -7.20
CA LEU A 46 -4.60 -1.88 -8.50
C LEU A 46 -3.07 -2.04 -8.41
N CYS A 47 -2.44 -1.61 -7.31
CA CYS A 47 -1.01 -1.82 -7.10
C CYS A 47 -0.65 -3.29 -6.93
N TYR A 48 -1.49 -4.07 -6.24
CA TYR A 48 -1.17 -5.46 -5.87
C TYR A 48 -1.63 -6.47 -6.90
N TYR A 49 -2.78 -6.23 -7.54
CA TYR A 49 -3.47 -7.19 -8.39
C TYR A 49 -3.78 -6.65 -9.79
N GLY A 50 -3.34 -5.43 -10.11
CA GLY A 50 -3.46 -4.88 -11.44
C GLY A 50 -2.56 -5.58 -12.48
N PRO A 51 -2.80 -5.35 -13.79
CA PRO A 51 -3.88 -4.55 -14.37
C PRO A 51 -5.27 -5.13 -14.11
N ALA A 52 -6.28 -4.27 -13.92
CA ALA A 52 -7.67 -4.69 -13.66
C ALA A 52 -8.70 -3.75 -14.31
N THR A 53 -9.94 -4.18 -14.45
CA THR A 53 -11.03 -3.36 -15.00
C THR A 53 -11.88 -2.73 -13.90
N ILE A 54 -12.69 -1.72 -14.24
CA ILE A 54 -13.70 -1.17 -13.31
C ILE A 54 -14.69 -2.26 -12.84
N GLN A 55 -14.99 -3.27 -13.67
CA GLN A 55 -15.86 -4.37 -13.23
C GLN A 55 -15.17 -5.24 -12.18
N ASP A 56 -13.88 -5.53 -12.35
CA ASP A 56 -13.12 -6.29 -11.35
C ASP A 56 -13.09 -5.54 -10.02
N LEU A 57 -12.92 -4.21 -10.03
CA LEU A 57 -13.02 -3.40 -8.80
C LEU A 57 -14.40 -3.51 -8.14
N ILE A 58 -15.49 -3.43 -8.92
CA ILE A 58 -16.87 -3.57 -8.41
C ILE A 58 -17.07 -4.94 -7.76
N GLU A 59 -16.62 -6.00 -8.42
CA GLU A 59 -16.85 -7.39 -7.99
C GLU A 59 -15.97 -7.76 -6.80
N GLU A 60 -14.67 -7.47 -6.86
CA GLU A 60 -13.69 -7.88 -5.85
C GLU A 60 -13.71 -7.00 -4.60
N LEU A 61 -14.07 -5.72 -4.75
CA LEU A 61 -14.15 -4.79 -3.60
C LEU A 61 -15.57 -4.59 -3.06
N ASP A 62 -16.58 -5.20 -3.69
CA ASP A 62 -18.01 -5.04 -3.35
C ASP A 62 -18.43 -3.55 -3.26
N ILE A 63 -17.98 -2.76 -4.23
CA ILE A 63 -18.27 -1.32 -4.31
C ILE A 63 -19.40 -1.04 -5.32
N ALA A 64 -20.25 -0.07 -5.00
CA ALA A 64 -21.33 0.32 -5.89
C ALA A 64 -20.78 0.85 -7.23
N ARG A 65 -21.44 0.50 -8.35
CA ARG A 65 -21.01 0.90 -9.70
C ARG A 65 -20.68 2.39 -9.81
N ALA A 66 -21.59 3.27 -9.39
CA ALA A 66 -21.38 4.71 -9.51
C ALA A 66 -20.13 5.16 -8.73
N THR A 67 -19.93 4.61 -7.54
CA THR A 67 -18.76 4.86 -6.70
C THR A 67 -17.47 4.42 -7.37
N ALA A 68 -17.41 3.22 -7.94
CA ALA A 68 -16.23 2.74 -8.67
C ALA A 68 -15.84 3.66 -9.84
N TYR A 69 -16.83 4.18 -10.59
CA TYR A 69 -16.54 5.13 -11.67
C TYR A 69 -16.03 6.47 -11.12
N ASP A 70 -16.66 7.00 -10.07
CA ASP A 70 -16.28 8.28 -9.45
C ASP A 70 -14.88 8.21 -8.81
N ASP A 71 -14.56 7.11 -8.14
CA ASP A 71 -13.30 6.87 -7.44
C ASP A 71 -12.16 6.63 -8.46
N VAL A 72 -12.38 5.85 -9.52
CA VAL A 72 -11.40 5.70 -10.62
C VAL A 72 -11.13 7.04 -11.32
N GLU A 73 -12.15 7.83 -11.63
CA GLU A 73 -11.96 9.16 -12.22
C GLU A 73 -11.14 10.07 -11.27
N ARG A 74 -11.35 9.91 -9.96
CA ARG A 74 -10.57 10.65 -8.95
C ARG A 74 -9.12 10.18 -8.90
N LEU A 75 -8.85 8.88 -8.99
CA LEU A 75 -7.49 8.34 -9.04
C LEU A 75 -6.74 8.78 -10.30
N GLU A 76 -7.40 8.78 -11.47
CA GLU A 76 -6.87 9.32 -12.72
C GLU A 76 -6.54 10.81 -12.60
N ARG A 77 -7.42 11.60 -11.98
CA ARG A 77 -7.19 13.03 -11.71
C ARG A 77 -6.03 13.30 -10.75
N LEU A 78 -5.74 12.37 -9.84
CA LEU A 78 -4.57 12.41 -8.97
C LEU A 78 -3.29 11.94 -9.67
N GLY A 79 -3.39 11.39 -10.89
CA GLY A 79 -2.26 10.88 -11.66
C GLY A 79 -1.71 9.54 -11.18
N VAL A 80 -2.38 8.86 -10.24
CA VAL A 80 -1.89 7.60 -9.64
C VAL A 80 -2.45 6.34 -10.30
N VAL A 81 -3.40 6.50 -11.22
CA VAL A 81 -3.99 5.43 -12.02
C VAL A 81 -4.08 5.88 -13.47
N ASP A 82 -3.65 5.00 -14.36
CA ASP A 82 -3.79 5.13 -15.80
C ASP A 82 -4.82 4.16 -16.35
N ARG A 83 -5.51 4.57 -17.41
CA ARG A 83 -6.46 3.75 -18.15
C ARG A 83 -5.96 3.49 -19.56
N ASP A 84 -5.81 2.22 -19.90
CA ASP A 84 -5.53 1.80 -21.27
C ASP A 84 -6.81 1.83 -22.12
N GLU A 85 -6.96 2.89 -22.91
CA GLU A 85 -8.08 3.06 -23.84
C GLU A 85 -8.00 2.11 -25.06
N SER A 86 -6.86 1.44 -25.28
CA SER A 86 -6.67 0.52 -26.41
C SER A 86 -7.28 -0.86 -26.18
N THR A 87 -7.54 -1.25 -24.93
CA THR A 87 -8.16 -2.54 -24.58
C THR A 87 -9.68 -2.42 -24.43
N ARG A 88 -10.39 -3.54 -24.63
CA ARG A 88 -11.81 -3.67 -24.25
C ARG A 88 -12.05 -4.99 -23.51
N PRO A 89 -12.52 -4.97 -22.25
CA PRO A 89 -12.71 -3.79 -21.38
C PRO A 89 -11.41 -3.01 -21.14
N HIS A 90 -11.53 -1.71 -20.85
CA HIS A 90 -10.39 -0.85 -20.53
C HIS A 90 -9.71 -1.36 -19.26
N GLN A 91 -8.39 -1.44 -19.30
CA GLN A 91 -7.57 -1.87 -18.17
C GLN A 91 -7.08 -0.64 -17.39
N LEU A 92 -7.05 -0.75 -16.08
CA LEU A 92 -6.54 0.21 -15.13
C LEU A 92 -5.22 -0.32 -14.58
N THR A 93 -4.23 0.57 -14.50
CA THR A 93 -2.92 0.28 -13.90
C THR A 93 -2.57 1.37 -12.91
N ALA A 94 -2.07 1.00 -11.75
CA ALA A 94 -1.50 1.94 -10.79
C ALA A 94 0.01 1.71 -10.73
N GLU A 95 0.79 2.78 -10.84
CA GLU A 95 2.20 2.74 -10.49
C GLU A 95 2.34 3.00 -8.98
N PRO A 96 2.92 2.06 -8.21
CA PRO A 96 3.21 2.28 -6.80
C PRO A 96 4.13 3.49 -6.61
N PHE A 97 3.83 4.35 -5.63
CA PHE A 97 4.74 5.41 -5.20
C PHE A 97 5.07 5.31 -3.71
N ALA A 98 6.21 5.91 -3.32
CA ALA A 98 6.54 6.18 -1.93
C ALA A 98 6.76 7.68 -1.73
N PHE A 99 6.07 8.28 -0.76
CA PHE A 99 6.29 9.67 -0.37
C PHE A 99 7.00 9.73 0.99
N VAL A 100 8.20 10.31 1.03
CA VAL A 100 8.98 10.49 2.26
C VAL A 100 8.99 11.96 2.64
N ASP A 101 8.23 12.36 3.66
CA ASP A 101 8.47 13.65 4.31
C ASP A 101 9.77 13.52 5.13
N GLY A 102 10.63 14.54 5.15
CA GLY A 102 12.05 14.55 5.55
C GLY A 102 12.41 14.08 6.98
N ARG A 103 11.50 13.34 7.65
CA ARG A 103 11.59 12.67 8.95
C ARG A 103 11.28 11.17 8.88
N GLU A 104 11.63 10.50 7.78
CA GLU A 104 11.64 9.03 7.63
C GLU A 104 10.26 8.33 7.56
N VAL A 105 9.14 9.04 7.45
CA VAL A 105 7.83 8.38 7.25
C VAL A 105 7.56 8.26 5.76
N ALA A 106 7.66 7.02 5.24
CA ALA A 106 7.27 6.68 3.88
C ALA A 106 5.76 6.37 3.83
N ILE A 107 5.00 7.14 3.05
CA ILE A 107 3.65 6.77 2.63
C ILE A 107 3.83 5.83 1.43
N THR A 108 3.65 4.54 1.66
CA THR A 108 3.75 3.46 0.65
C THR A 108 2.39 2.79 0.45
N PRO A 109 2.21 1.95 -0.59
CA PRO A 109 1.02 1.11 -0.74
C PRO A 109 0.67 0.32 0.52
N THR A 110 1.64 -0.22 1.26
CA THR A 110 1.36 -0.93 2.53
C THR A 110 0.75 -0.03 3.59
N LEU A 111 1.22 1.21 3.72
CA LEU A 111 0.59 2.15 4.65
C LEU A 111 -0.82 2.53 4.18
N LEU A 112 -1.00 2.75 2.88
CA LEU A 112 -2.32 3.02 2.30
C LEU A 112 -3.27 1.83 2.46
N HIS A 113 -2.74 0.59 2.45
CA HIS A 113 -3.51 -0.62 2.74
C HIS A 113 -3.97 -0.65 4.20
N ALA A 114 -3.13 -0.22 5.14
CA ALA A 114 -3.55 -0.07 6.55
C ALA A 114 -4.66 1.00 6.71
N VAL A 115 -4.65 2.05 5.89
CA VAL A 115 -5.75 3.03 5.86
C VAL A 115 -6.99 2.41 5.22
N ALA A 116 -6.86 1.67 4.12
CA ALA A 116 -7.97 0.99 3.45
C ALA A 116 -8.66 -0.03 4.36
N LEU A 117 -7.89 -0.73 5.20
CA LEU A 117 -8.37 -1.70 6.18
C LEU A 117 -9.43 -1.11 7.13
N THR A 118 -9.37 0.19 7.43
CA THR A 118 -10.32 0.84 8.35
C THR A 118 -11.76 0.89 7.80
N GLU A 119 -11.99 0.56 6.53
CA GLU A 119 -13.36 0.47 5.97
C GLU A 119 -14.09 -0.81 6.37
N PHE A 120 -13.37 -1.85 6.79
CA PHE A 120 -13.96 -3.19 6.98
C PHE A 120 -13.38 -4.00 8.14
N ASP A 121 -12.45 -3.44 8.92
CA ASP A 121 -11.95 -4.02 10.16
C ASP A 121 -12.25 -3.09 11.35
N ASP A 122 -13.04 -3.58 12.30
CA ASP A 122 -13.53 -2.80 13.44
C ASP A 122 -12.39 -2.32 14.36
N ASP A 123 -11.33 -3.12 14.52
CA ASP A 123 -10.19 -2.78 15.37
C ASP A 123 -9.33 -1.70 14.70
N ALA A 124 -9.11 -1.81 13.38
CA ALA A 124 -8.44 -0.79 12.58
C ALA A 124 -9.24 0.52 12.54
N GLU A 125 -10.55 0.45 12.33
CA GLU A 125 -11.45 1.60 12.36
C GLU A 125 -11.40 2.29 13.74
N TYR A 126 -11.59 1.52 14.82
CA TYR A 126 -11.53 2.02 16.19
C TYR A 126 -10.20 2.72 16.46
N PHE A 127 -9.08 2.07 16.12
CA PHE A 127 -7.74 2.59 16.36
C PHE A 127 -7.51 3.88 15.57
N HIS A 128 -7.88 3.92 14.29
CA HIS A 128 -7.76 5.10 13.44
C HIS A 128 -8.59 6.26 13.98
N ASN A 129 -9.86 6.03 14.33
CA ASN A 129 -10.74 7.07 14.87
C ASN A 129 -10.26 7.60 16.22
N ARG A 130 -9.68 6.73 17.05
CA ARG A 130 -9.20 7.08 18.40
C ARG A 130 -7.87 7.85 18.37
N TYR A 131 -6.97 7.48 17.46
CA TYR A 131 -5.56 7.86 17.52
C TYR A 131 -5.02 8.57 16.27
N GLY A 132 -5.73 8.49 15.16
CA GLY A 132 -5.37 9.10 13.88
C GLY A 132 -4.26 8.36 13.12
N VAL A 133 -4.08 8.78 11.87
CA VAL A 133 -3.15 8.18 10.90
C VAL A 133 -1.70 8.13 11.40
N GLY A 134 -1.23 9.15 12.11
CA GLY A 134 0.15 9.19 12.60
C GLY A 134 0.46 8.07 13.59
N ARG A 135 -0.54 7.62 14.36
CA ARG A 135 -0.40 6.47 15.25
C ARG A 135 -0.62 5.15 14.52
N LEU A 136 -1.47 5.12 13.49
CA LEU A 136 -1.61 3.96 12.61
C LEU A 136 -0.28 3.61 11.93
N VAL A 137 0.47 4.62 11.46
CA VAL A 137 1.85 4.43 10.93
C VAL A 137 2.74 3.73 11.95
N ARG A 138 2.71 4.18 13.22
CA ARG A 138 3.48 3.56 14.30
C ARG A 138 3.00 2.14 14.57
N ALA A 139 1.70 1.88 14.47
CA ALA A 139 1.14 0.55 14.66
C ALA A 139 1.63 -0.44 13.61
N VAL A 140 1.64 -0.04 12.33
CA VAL A 140 2.17 -0.89 11.24
C VAL A 140 3.66 -1.20 11.46
N ARG A 141 4.46 -0.21 11.86
CA ARG A 141 5.89 -0.40 12.18
C ARG A 141 6.10 -1.29 13.41
N ALA A 142 5.34 -1.07 14.47
CA ALA A 142 5.41 -1.85 15.69
C ALA A 142 4.95 -3.30 15.45
N ALA A 143 3.94 -3.52 14.61
CA ALA A 143 3.48 -4.84 14.20
C ALA A 143 4.58 -5.57 13.41
N ALA A 144 5.22 -4.92 12.43
CA ALA A 144 6.34 -5.53 11.71
C ALA A 144 7.49 -5.93 12.66
N ALA A 145 7.86 -5.05 13.60
CA ALA A 145 8.88 -5.36 14.60
C ALA A 145 8.44 -6.44 15.61
N TYR A 146 7.15 -6.54 15.91
CA TYR A 146 6.57 -7.61 16.73
C TYR A 146 6.67 -8.97 16.03
N TYR A 147 6.24 -9.06 14.76
CA TYR A 147 6.32 -10.28 13.95
C TYR A 147 7.77 -10.67 13.60
N ALA A 148 8.70 -9.70 13.61
CA ALA A 148 10.14 -9.98 13.53
C ALA A 148 10.77 -10.44 14.88
N GLY A 149 9.96 -10.63 15.93
CA GLY A 149 10.43 -11.02 17.27
C GLY A 149 11.23 -9.93 18.01
N LYS A 150 11.28 -8.69 17.50
CA LYS A 150 12.05 -7.58 18.07
C LYS A 150 11.31 -6.85 19.18
N LEU A 151 9.99 -6.87 19.17
CA LEU A 151 9.15 -6.28 20.21
C LEU A 151 8.34 -7.35 20.92
N THR A 152 8.24 -7.21 22.25
CA THR A 152 7.20 -7.89 23.03
C THR A 152 5.89 -7.12 22.92
N GLN A 153 4.75 -7.75 23.25
CA GLN A 153 3.44 -7.10 23.29
C GLN A 153 3.44 -5.80 24.10
N ARG A 154 4.09 -5.80 25.27
CA ARG A 154 4.21 -4.62 26.14
C ARG A 154 5.02 -3.51 25.47
N MET A 155 6.15 -3.85 24.85
CA MET A 155 7.01 -2.87 24.17
C MET A 155 6.32 -2.27 22.95
N ALA A 156 5.58 -3.07 22.19
CA ALA A 156 4.84 -2.57 21.03
C ALA A 156 3.74 -1.57 21.45
N ALA A 157 3.00 -1.86 22.53
CA ALA A 157 2.02 -0.93 23.08
C ALA A 157 2.66 0.36 23.60
N GLU A 158 3.83 0.28 24.24
CA GLU A 158 4.62 1.43 24.69
C GLU A 158 5.10 2.29 23.51
N GLU A 159 5.61 1.68 22.44
CA GLU A 159 6.07 2.37 21.22
C GLU A 159 4.93 3.13 20.52
N MET A 160 3.74 2.53 20.52
CA MET A 160 2.52 3.13 20.01
C MET A 160 1.90 4.15 20.98
N ASP A 161 2.33 4.23 22.24
CA ASP A 161 1.75 5.06 23.31
C ASP A 161 0.27 4.70 23.62
N VAL A 162 -0.14 3.44 23.47
CA VAL A 162 -1.54 2.97 23.63
C VAL A 162 -1.71 1.98 24.78
N GLN A 163 -2.96 1.66 25.11
CA GLN A 163 -3.23 0.59 26.07
C GLN A 163 -2.81 -0.76 25.47
N PRO A 164 -2.27 -1.70 26.27
CA PRO A 164 -1.82 -3.00 25.76
C PRO A 164 -2.86 -3.79 24.96
N VAL A 165 -4.14 -3.72 25.37
CA VAL A 165 -5.23 -4.41 24.68
C VAL A 165 -5.46 -3.82 23.29
N GLU A 166 -5.54 -2.49 23.18
CA GLU A 166 -5.72 -1.80 21.91
C GLU A 166 -4.50 -1.97 20.99
N GLY A 167 -3.30 -1.98 21.58
CA GLY A 167 -2.05 -2.23 20.85
C GLY A 167 -2.01 -3.63 20.23
N MET A 168 -2.47 -4.66 20.95
CA MET A 168 -2.53 -6.01 20.39
C MET A 168 -3.65 -6.18 19.37
N ALA A 169 -4.81 -5.55 19.59
CA ALA A 169 -5.90 -5.57 18.63
C ALA A 169 -5.44 -5.04 17.26
N ILE A 170 -4.80 -3.86 17.22
CA ILE A 170 -4.32 -3.31 15.96
C ILE A 170 -3.18 -4.14 15.34
N ILE A 171 -2.28 -4.72 16.14
CA ILE A 171 -1.19 -5.58 15.61
C ILE A 171 -1.74 -6.81 14.89
N TYR A 172 -2.81 -7.40 15.40
CA TYR A 172 -3.47 -8.53 14.74
C TYR A 172 -4.27 -8.08 13.52
N ALA A 173 -5.00 -6.96 13.60
CA ALA A 173 -5.75 -6.41 12.48
C ALA A 173 -4.85 -6.08 11.27
N VAL A 174 -3.66 -5.50 11.49
CA VAL A 174 -2.74 -5.13 10.39
C VAL A 174 -1.88 -6.28 9.88
N ARG A 175 -2.01 -7.49 10.41
CA ARG A 175 -1.28 -8.67 9.93
C ARG A 175 -1.45 -8.91 8.42
N PRO A 176 -2.68 -9.04 7.86
CA PRO A 176 -2.87 -9.23 6.42
C PRO A 176 -2.31 -8.08 5.59
N VAL A 177 -2.25 -6.88 6.15
CA VAL A 177 -1.63 -5.71 5.49
C VAL A 177 -0.13 -5.91 5.32
N LEU A 178 0.56 -6.42 6.35
CA LEU A 178 1.99 -6.70 6.30
C LEU A 178 2.30 -7.90 5.39
N GLU A 179 1.46 -8.94 5.41
CA GLU A 179 1.60 -10.10 4.52
C GLU A 179 1.52 -9.69 3.05
N ALA A 180 0.46 -8.97 2.67
CA ALA A 180 0.29 -8.47 1.30
C ALA A 180 1.35 -7.43 0.92
N GLY A 181 1.71 -6.55 1.85
CA GLY A 181 2.76 -5.55 1.65
C GLY A 181 4.12 -6.18 1.34
N ARG A 182 4.51 -7.22 2.08
CA ARG A 182 5.75 -7.95 1.82
C ARG A 182 5.77 -8.60 0.43
N GLU A 183 4.63 -9.08 -0.04
CA GLU A 183 4.53 -9.74 -1.35
C GLU A 183 4.49 -8.75 -2.52
N HIS A 184 3.81 -7.61 -2.36
CA HIS A 184 3.42 -6.76 -3.48
C HIS A 184 3.96 -5.32 -3.44
N ASP A 185 4.33 -4.78 -2.27
CA ASP A 185 4.77 -3.39 -2.16
C ASP A 185 6.28 -3.25 -2.44
N PRO A 186 6.68 -2.61 -3.56
CA PRO A 186 8.10 -2.44 -3.90
C PRO A 186 8.85 -1.51 -2.92
N TYR A 187 8.13 -0.79 -2.06
CA TYR A 187 8.70 0.11 -1.05
C TYR A 187 8.50 -0.40 0.38
N PHE A 188 8.15 -1.67 0.57
CA PHE A 188 7.89 -2.25 1.88
C PHE A 188 9.04 -1.99 2.89
N GLU A 189 10.29 -2.13 2.46
CA GLU A 189 11.48 -1.86 3.27
C GLU A 189 11.65 -0.39 3.69
N GLN A 190 11.02 0.56 2.98
CA GLN A 190 11.02 1.97 3.39
C GLN A 190 10.05 2.23 4.54
N LEU A 191 9.02 1.39 4.68
CA LEU A 191 8.01 1.52 5.73
C LEU A 191 8.52 0.94 7.06
N ILE A 192 9.16 -0.22 7.01
CA ILE A 192 9.57 -0.98 8.20
C ILE A 192 11.08 -0.87 8.44
N SER A 193 11.48 -0.97 9.71
CA SER A 193 12.91 -0.98 10.10
C SER A 193 13.49 -2.40 10.23
N SER A 194 12.66 -3.42 10.01
CA SER A 194 13.04 -4.83 10.11
C SER A 194 13.29 -5.42 8.74
N ASP A 195 14.12 -6.47 8.69
CA ASP A 195 14.28 -7.26 7.48
C ASP A 195 12.94 -7.95 7.16
N PRO A 196 12.37 -7.76 5.95
CA PRO A 196 11.13 -8.42 5.54
C PRO A 196 11.14 -9.95 5.71
N ASP A 197 12.30 -10.58 5.59
CA ASP A 197 12.47 -12.04 5.71
C ASP A 197 12.40 -12.52 7.18
N GLU A 198 12.59 -11.63 8.16
CA GLU A 198 12.46 -11.95 9.59
C GLU A 198 11.00 -11.96 10.06
N LEU A 199 10.05 -11.45 9.27
CA LEU A 199 8.65 -11.38 9.69
C LEU A 199 8.01 -12.78 9.65
N GLU A 200 7.76 -13.32 10.84
CA GLU A 200 7.06 -14.58 11.04
C GLU A 200 5.61 -14.29 11.43
N PHE A 201 4.69 -14.65 10.53
CA PHE A 201 3.26 -14.59 10.80
C PHE A 201 2.80 -15.98 11.18
N ASP A 202 2.61 -16.24 12.48
CA ASP A 202 2.15 -17.55 12.96
C ASP A 202 0.85 -17.94 12.23
N GLY A 203 0.83 -19.13 11.61
CA GLY A 203 -0.37 -19.66 10.96
C GLY A 203 -1.45 -19.94 12.00
N GLU A 204 -2.63 -19.33 11.84
CA GLU A 204 -3.84 -19.73 12.57
C GLU A 204 -4.56 -20.84 11.80
#